data_AF-A0A2W4KQX9-F1
#
_entry.id   AF-A0A2W4KQX9-F1
#
_cell.length_a   1.000
_cell.length_b   1.000
_cell.length_c   1.000
_cell.angle_alpha   90.00
_cell.angle_beta   90.00
_cell.angle_gamma   90.00
#
_symmetry.space_group_name_H-M   'P 1'
#
loop_
_entity.id
_entity.type
_entity.pdbx_description
1 polymer ?
#
loop_
_entity_poly.entity_id
_entity_poly.type
_entity_poly.pdbx_seq_one_letter_code
_entity_poly.pdbx_strand_id
1 'polypeptide(L)' 'MFLRIDRLQVEMPLPKDPDPAAAAVVNELMGGRFGEMT' A
#
# COMPACT_ATOMS: atom_id res chain seq x y z
N MET A 1 -21.64 11.15 -2.50
CA MET A 1 -21.47 10.04 -3.48
C MET A 1 -20.00 10.01 -3.86
N PHE A 2 -19.37 8.83 -3.84
CA PHE A 2 -17.98 8.69 -4.25
C PHE A 2 -17.91 8.05 -5.64
N LEU A 3 -16.95 8.50 -6.46
CA LEU A 3 -16.63 7.91 -7.75
C LEU A 3 -15.28 7.19 -7.61
N ARG A 4 -15.14 6.03 -8.26
CA ARG A 4 -13.89 5.25 -8.27
C ARG A 4 -13.22 5.38 -9.63
N ILE A 5 -11.94 5.70 -9.63
CA ILE A 5 -11.08 5.67 -10.81
C ILE A 5 -10.18 4.44 -10.66
N ASP A 6 -10.08 3.62 -11.70
CA ASP A 6 -9.23 2.42 -11.70
C ASP A 6 -7.77 2.78 -12.00
N ARG A 7 -7.15 3.55 -11.09
CA ARG A 7 -5.76 3.97 -11.16
C ARG A 7 -5.19 4.23 -9.76
N LEU A 8 -3.91 3.95 -9.57
CA LEU A 8 -3.14 4.42 -8.41
C LEU A 8 -2.88 5.93 -8.49
N GLN A 9 -2.63 6.56 -7.34
CA GLN A 9 -2.32 7.99 -7.26
C GLN A 9 -0.95 8.32 -7.90
N VAL A 10 -0.02 7.38 -7.87
CA VAL A 10 1.32 7.47 -8.48
C VAL A 10 1.65 6.17 -9.20
N GLU A 11 2.59 6.24 -10.15
CA GLU A 11 3.16 5.04 -10.77
C GLU A 11 4.06 4.31 -9.77
N MET A 12 3.97 2.98 -9.75
CA MET A 12 4.81 2.14 -8.90
C MET A 12 5.71 1.25 -9.77
N PRO A 13 6.98 1.06 -9.40
CA PRO A 13 7.86 0.12 -10.09
C PRO A 13 7.37 -1.31 -9.88
N LEU A 14 7.61 -2.17 -10.86
CA LEU A 14 7.36 -3.60 -10.71
C LEU A 14 8.40 -4.19 -9.74
N PRO A 15 7.98 -4.95 -8.72
CA PRO A 15 8.92 -5.67 -7.85
C PRO A 15 9.65 -6.75 -8.65
N LYS A 16 10.93 -6.99 -8.32
CA LYS A 16 11.75 -8.01 -8.98
C LYS A 16 11.44 -9.41 -8.47
N ASP A 17 11.22 -9.52 -7.17
CA ASP A 17 11.01 -10.77 -6.44
C ASP A 17 10.00 -10.55 -5.31
N PRO A 18 9.30 -11.59 -4.85
CA PRO A 18 8.43 -11.49 -3.68
C PRO A 18 9.26 -11.31 -2.39
N ASP A 19 8.85 -10.37 -1.54
CA ASP A 19 9.47 -10.14 -0.22
C ASP A 19 8.40 -10.10 0.89
N PRO A 20 8.16 -11.24 1.57
CA PRO A 20 7.20 -11.33 2.66
C PRO A 20 7.54 -10.48 3.88
N ALA A 21 8.84 -10.28 4.16
CA ALA A 21 9.28 -9.50 5.31
C ALA A 21 9.05 -8.00 5.08
N ALA A 22 9.39 -7.50 3.89
CA ALA A 22 9.09 -6.13 3.50
C ALA A 22 7.57 -5.86 3.49
N ALA A 23 6.77 -6.81 2.98
CA ALA A 23 5.31 -6.69 3.01
C ALA A 23 4.76 -6.58 4.45
N ALA A 24 5.31 -7.34 5.39
CA ALA A 24 4.93 -7.26 6.79
C ALA A 24 5.25 -5.89 7.42
N VAL A 25 6.38 -5.29 7.06
CA VAL A 25 6.76 -3.94 7.55
C VAL A 25 5.85 -2.86 6.96
N VAL A 26 5.54 -2.91 5.66
CA VAL A 26 4.63 -1.96 5.01
C VAL A 26 3.23 -2.01 5.62
N ASN A 27 2.81 -3.15 6.18
CA ASN A 27 1.50 -3.30 6.82
C ASN A 27 1.32 -2.37 8.04
N GLU A 28 2.40 -1.98 8.74
CA GLU A 28 2.32 -1.01 9.83
C GLU A 28 1.92 0.39 9.31
N LEU A 29 2.33 0.75 8.10
CA LEU A 29 1.93 2.02 7.47
C LEU A 29 0.47 2.01 7.00
N MET A 30 -0.14 0.83 6.84
CA MET A 30 -1.53 0.71 6.45
C MET A 30 -2.45 0.57 7.66
N GLY A 31 -2.25 -0.48 8.47
CA GLY A 31 -3.14 -0.85 9.58
C GLY A 31 -2.57 -0.59 10.98
N GLY A 32 -1.38 -0.01 11.08
CA GLY A 32 -0.80 0.41 12.35
C GLY A 32 -1.56 1.57 12.98
N ARG A 33 -1.25 1.87 14.24
CA ARG A 33 -1.92 2.95 15.00
C ARG A 33 -1.79 4.34 14.33
N PHE A 34 -0.73 4.52 13.55
CA PHE A 34 -0.45 5.76 12.81
C PHE A 34 -0.39 5.51 11.30
N GLY A 35 -1.06 4.46 10.83
CA GLY A 35 -1.17 4.13 9.42
C GLY A 35 -2.34 4.84 8.74
N GLU A 36 -2.40 4.72 7.42
CA GLU A 36 -3.37 5.41 6.55
C GLU A 36 -4.85 5.08 6.84
N MET A 37 -5.14 3.97 7.53
CA MET A 37 -6.51 3.56 7.87
C MET A 37 -7.07 4.21 9.15
N THR A 38 -6.23 4.86 9.97
CA THR A 38 -6.64 5.54 11.22
C THR A 38 -6.84 7.03 11.01
#